data_AF-A0A9E1RUX6-F1
#
_entry.id   AF-A0A9E1RUX6-F1
#
_cell.length_a   1.000
_cell.length_b   1.000
_cell.length_c   1.000
_cell.angle_alpha   90.00
_cell.angle_beta   90.00
_cell.angle_gamma   90.00
#
_symmetry.space_group_name_H-M   'P 1'
#
loop_
_entity.id
_entity.type
_entity.pdbx_description
1 polymer ?
#
loop_
_entity_poly.entity_id
_entity_poly.type
_entity_poly.pdbx_seq_one_letter_code
_entity_poly.pdbx_strand_id
1 'polypeptide(L)'
;MRRALPKAYTRPFGNQCLSASRWKAQIVAEILPPRENPDLRGHEQAVQALGEAWRSGRLHHAWLLSGPRGIGKATLAFRFARFLLAGESAGAAETFFVSPDHAVFHRVASGGHADLMTIERGVNEKTGKQRSEIIVDDVRRIGRLVSLTPGEGEWRVIIVDGAEEMNRNAANAILKYLEEPPA
;
A
#
# COMPACT_ATOMS: atom_id res chain seq x y z
N MET A 1 41.32 -9.70 15.71
CA MET A 1 40.22 -10.70 15.76
C MET A 1 39.07 -10.22 14.88
N ARG A 2 38.98 -10.65 13.61
CA ARG A 2 37.87 -10.30 12.71
C ARG A 2 36.86 -11.45 12.72
N ARG A 3 35.64 -11.14 13.18
CA ARG A 3 34.50 -12.06 13.29
C ARG A 3 33.96 -12.35 11.88
N ALA A 4 33.85 -13.62 11.52
CA ALA A 4 33.39 -14.07 10.22
C ALA A 4 31.91 -13.70 9.98
N LEU A 5 31.60 -13.24 8.78
CA LEU A 5 30.23 -13.04 8.29
C LEU A 5 29.60 -14.41 7.96
N PRO A 6 28.29 -14.63 8.22
CA PRO A 6 27.63 -15.88 7.89
C PRO A 6 27.50 -16.08 6.37
N LYS A 7 27.70 -17.33 5.93
CA LYS A 7 27.69 -17.78 4.54
C LYS A 7 26.37 -17.44 3.85
N ALA A 8 26.47 -16.76 2.72
CA ALA A 8 25.35 -16.45 1.83
C ALA A 8 24.70 -17.75 1.31
N TYR A 9 23.36 -17.72 1.24
CA TYR A 9 22.53 -18.71 0.60
C TYR A 9 22.83 -18.76 -0.91
N THR A 10 23.60 -19.75 -1.35
CA THR A 10 23.87 -20.00 -2.78
C THR A 10 22.79 -20.94 -3.34
N ARG A 11 21.95 -20.45 -4.26
CA ARG A 11 21.30 -21.33 -5.24
C ARG A 11 22.17 -21.39 -6.51
N PRO A 12 22.19 -22.52 -7.23
CA PRO A 12 23.04 -22.70 -8.39
C PRO A 12 22.33 -22.10 -9.61
N PHE A 13 22.73 -20.90 -10.02
CA PHE A 13 22.58 -20.46 -11.39
C PHE A 13 23.97 -20.12 -11.93
N GLY A 14 24.23 -20.56 -13.16
CA GLY A 14 25.54 -20.70 -13.77
C GLY A 14 26.52 -19.52 -13.60
N ASN A 15 27.79 -19.87 -13.75
CA ASN A 15 29.02 -19.13 -13.44
C ASN A 15 29.20 -17.75 -14.12
N GLN A 16 28.25 -16.83 -13.97
CA GLN A 16 28.38 -15.44 -14.42
C GLN A 16 28.20 -14.51 -13.23
N CYS A 17 29.34 -14.01 -12.74
CA CYS A 17 29.40 -12.98 -11.72
C CYS A 17 28.90 -11.66 -12.36
N LEU A 18 27.61 -11.36 -12.24
CA LEU A 18 27.05 -10.08 -12.67
C LEU A 18 27.67 -8.95 -11.82
N SER A 19 28.09 -7.85 -12.46
CA SER A 19 28.69 -6.71 -11.76
C SER A 19 27.71 -6.07 -10.75
N ALA A 20 28.21 -5.42 -9.70
CA ALA A 20 27.37 -4.80 -8.66
C ALA A 20 26.34 -3.78 -9.22
N SER A 21 26.69 -3.11 -10.31
CA SER A 21 25.80 -2.18 -11.04
C SER A 21 24.71 -2.92 -11.80
N ARG A 22 25.03 -4.08 -12.39
CA ARG A 22 24.06 -4.96 -13.08
C ARG A 22 23.17 -5.71 -12.09
N TRP A 23 23.69 -6.05 -10.91
CA TRP A 23 22.92 -6.54 -9.76
C TRP A 23 21.87 -5.53 -9.28
N LYS A 24 22.24 -4.25 -9.11
CA LYS A 24 21.28 -3.19 -8.76
C LYS A 24 20.22 -2.98 -9.84
N ALA A 25 20.61 -2.95 -11.12
CA ALA A 25 19.66 -2.77 -12.22
C ALA A 25 18.69 -3.96 -12.36
N GLN A 26 19.18 -5.19 -12.16
CA GLN A 26 18.37 -6.40 -12.26
C GLN A 26 17.47 -6.63 -11.04
N ILE A 27 17.92 -6.27 -9.83
CA ILE A 27 17.07 -6.28 -8.62
C ILE A 27 15.95 -5.23 -8.73
N VAL A 28 16.25 -4.03 -9.25
CA VAL A 28 15.21 -3.00 -9.45
C VAL A 28 14.22 -3.40 -10.55
N ALA A 29 14.63 -4.22 -11.53
CA ALA A 29 13.76 -4.72 -12.58
C ALA A 29 12.73 -5.79 -12.11
N GLU A 30 12.93 -6.41 -10.94
CA GLU A 30 12.02 -7.43 -10.37
C GLU A 30 11.16 -6.92 -9.20
N ILE A 31 11.30 -5.65 -8.79
CA ILE A 31 10.45 -5.09 -7.72
C ILE A 31 9.18 -4.53 -8.35
N LEU A 32 8.11 -5.32 -8.29
CA LEU A 32 6.78 -4.89 -8.67
C LEU A 32 6.35 -3.67 -7.83
N PRO A 33 5.63 -2.69 -8.42
CA PRO A 33 5.13 -1.55 -7.67
C PRO A 33 4.19 -2.03 -6.55
N PRO A 34 4.09 -1.30 -5.42
CA PRO A 34 3.32 -1.75 -4.25
C PRO A 34 1.90 -2.22 -4.58
N ARG A 35 1.27 -1.54 -5.54
CA ARG A 35 -0.09 -1.79 -6.01
C ARG A 35 -0.27 -3.06 -6.83
N GLU A 36 0.80 -3.63 -7.37
CA GLU A 36 0.81 -4.85 -8.19
C GLU A 36 1.56 -5.99 -7.48
N ASN A 37 2.21 -5.69 -6.36
CA ASN A 37 3.06 -6.64 -5.68
C ASN A 37 2.23 -7.62 -4.81
N PRO A 38 2.31 -8.94 -5.06
CA PRO A 38 1.68 -9.95 -4.21
C PRO A 38 2.51 -10.27 -2.96
N ASP A 39 3.82 -10.03 -3.00
CA ASP A 39 4.76 -10.43 -1.96
C ASP A 39 4.90 -9.35 -0.88
N LEU A 40 4.88 -9.79 0.38
CA LEU A 40 5.15 -8.96 1.55
C LEU A 40 6.14 -9.71 2.45
N ARG A 41 7.18 -9.04 2.93
CA ARG A 41 8.24 -9.65 3.75
C ARG A 41 8.59 -8.76 4.95
N GLY A 42 8.77 -9.34 6.13
CA GLY A 42 9.30 -8.64 7.31
C GLY A 42 8.30 -7.75 8.05
N HIS A 43 7.00 -7.87 7.74
CA HIS A 43 5.91 -7.09 8.34
C HIS A 43 5.01 -7.95 9.24
N GLU A 44 5.52 -9.08 9.74
CA GLU A 44 4.72 -10.08 10.46
C GLU A 44 4.00 -9.48 11.68
N GLN A 45 4.68 -8.61 12.44
CA GLN A 45 4.09 -7.91 13.59
C GLN A 45 2.97 -6.94 13.19
N ALA A 46 3.16 -6.20 12.10
CA ALA A 46 2.16 -5.25 11.61
C ALA A 46 0.92 -5.98 11.05
N VAL A 47 1.14 -7.10 10.35
CA VAL A 47 0.07 -7.99 9.87
C VAL A 47 -0.72 -8.56 11.04
N GLN A 48 -0.04 -9.05 12.09
CA GLN A 48 -0.69 -9.55 13.30
C GLN A 48 -1.56 -8.48 13.97
N ALA A 49 -1.03 -7.27 14.19
CA ALA A 49 -1.76 -6.18 14.83
C ALA A 49 -3.04 -5.80 14.05
N LEU A 50 -2.93 -5.65 12.72
CA LEU A 50 -4.09 -5.40 11.86
C LEU A 50 -5.08 -6.57 11.88
N GLY A 51 -4.59 -7.81 11.90
CA GLY A 51 -5.42 -9.01 11.88
C GLY A 51 -6.16 -9.26 13.19
N GLU A 52 -5.58 -8.87 14.31
CA GLU A 52 -6.25 -8.83 15.62
C GLU A 52 -7.34 -7.77 15.67
N ALA A 53 -7.05 -6.55 15.20
CA ALA A 53 -8.04 -5.48 15.13
C ALA A 53 -9.23 -5.86 14.25
N TRP A 54 -8.97 -6.46 13.08
CA TRP A 54 -9.99 -7.00 12.18
C TRP A 54 -10.86 -8.07 12.85
N ARG A 55 -10.25 -9.14 13.39
CA ARG A 55 -10.98 -10.26 14.01
C ARG A 55 -11.79 -9.86 15.24
N SER A 56 -11.33 -8.85 15.97
CA SER A 56 -12.06 -8.35 17.14
C SER A 56 -13.31 -7.52 16.77
N GLY A 57 -13.52 -7.20 15.49
CA GLY A 57 -14.58 -6.29 15.04
C GLY A 57 -14.35 -4.85 15.46
N ARG A 58 -13.13 -4.49 15.89
CA ARG A 58 -12.76 -3.15 16.39
C ARG A 58 -11.66 -2.53 15.53
N LEU A 59 -11.81 -2.64 14.21
CA LEU A 59 -10.88 -2.00 13.29
C LEU A 59 -11.09 -0.48 13.35
N HIS A 60 -10.07 0.25 13.82
CA HIS A 60 -10.08 1.70 13.74
C HIS A 60 -10.19 2.16 12.29
N HIS A 61 -10.96 3.23 12.05
CA HIS A 61 -11.20 3.80 10.71
C HIS A 61 -9.94 4.40 10.08
N ALA A 62 -8.90 4.66 10.86
CA ALA A 62 -7.63 5.22 10.39
C ALA A 62 -6.43 4.53 11.02
N TRP A 63 -5.46 4.17 10.17
CA TRP A 63 -4.19 3.56 10.55
C TRP A 63 -3.03 4.33 9.93
N LEU A 64 -2.01 4.62 10.75
CA LEU A 64 -0.77 5.24 10.29
C LEU A 64 0.35 4.20 10.22
N LEU A 65 0.83 3.92 9.01
CA LEU A 65 2.00 3.06 8.80
C LEU A 65 3.26 3.92 8.79
N SER A 66 4.10 3.80 9.82
CA SER A 66 5.35 4.55 9.96
C SER A 66 6.58 3.67 9.78
N GLY A 67 7.66 4.23 9.23
CA GLY A 67 8.94 3.53 9.07
C GLY A 67 9.76 4.08 7.90
N PRO A 68 11.00 3.58 7.70
CA PRO A 68 11.89 4.07 6.65
C PRO A 68 11.28 3.99 5.24
N ARG A 69 11.75 4.86 4.33
CA ARG A 69 11.36 4.76 2.91
C ARG A 69 11.86 3.45 2.33
N GLY A 70 11.00 2.75 1.58
CA GLY A 70 11.34 1.48 0.94
C GLY A 70 11.17 0.23 1.81
N ILE A 71 10.76 0.35 3.08
CA ILE A 71 10.54 -0.83 3.96
C ILE A 71 9.34 -1.69 3.53
N GLY A 72 8.44 -1.20 2.68
CA GLY A 72 7.25 -1.94 2.21
C GLY A 72 5.91 -1.48 2.80
N LYS A 73 5.84 -0.27 3.37
CA LYS A 73 4.60 0.29 3.97
C LYS A 73 3.43 0.33 2.99
N ALA A 74 3.66 0.88 1.79
CA ALA A 74 2.64 0.92 0.73
C ALA A 74 2.23 -0.49 0.31
N THR A 75 3.17 -1.44 0.24
CA THR A 75 2.87 -2.84 -0.11
C THR A 75 1.97 -3.49 0.94
N LEU A 76 2.24 -3.27 2.23
CA LEU A 76 1.35 -3.72 3.31
C LEU A 76 -0.03 -3.07 3.20
N ALA A 77 -0.11 -1.76 2.97
CA ALA A 77 -1.37 -1.04 2.83
C ALA A 77 -2.23 -1.61 1.69
N PHE A 78 -1.66 -1.79 0.50
CA PHE A 78 -2.39 -2.36 -0.64
C PHE A 78 -2.77 -3.82 -0.42
N ARG A 79 -1.91 -4.61 0.24
CA ARG A 79 -2.22 -6.00 0.58
C ARG A 79 -3.40 -6.10 1.55
N PHE A 80 -3.41 -5.29 2.59
CA PHE A 80 -4.54 -5.22 3.52
C PHE A 80 -5.81 -4.69 2.85
N ALA A 81 -5.70 -3.67 2.01
CA ALA A 81 -6.82 -3.16 1.22
C ALA A 81 -7.44 -4.25 0.32
N ARG A 82 -6.62 -5.03 -0.40
CA ARG A 82 -7.14 -6.15 -1.21
C ARG A 82 -7.89 -7.17 -0.36
N PHE A 83 -7.37 -7.48 0.83
CA PHE A 83 -8.02 -8.39 1.76
C PHE A 83 -9.41 -7.86 2.19
N LEU A 84 -9.49 -6.60 2.63
CA LEU A 84 -10.76 -5.96 3.02
C LEU A 84 -11.78 -5.92 1.87
N LEU A 85 -11.31 -5.59 0.66
CA LEU A 85 -12.17 -5.46 -0.53
C LEU A 85 -12.59 -6.82 -1.11
N ALA A 86 -11.83 -7.89 -0.86
CA ALA A 86 -12.22 -9.23 -1.25
C ALA A 86 -13.29 -9.84 -0.30
N GLY A 87 -13.47 -9.30 0.90
CA GLY A 87 -14.53 -9.73 1.83
C GLY A 87 -14.48 -11.24 2.12
N GLU A 88 -15.62 -11.92 2.02
CA GLU A 88 -15.71 -13.38 2.24
C GLU A 88 -14.90 -14.21 1.23
N SER A 89 -14.57 -13.65 0.06
CA SER A 89 -13.71 -14.32 -0.93
C SER A 89 -12.22 -14.05 -0.71
N ALA A 90 -11.86 -13.32 0.35
CA ALA A 90 -10.48 -13.07 0.72
C ALA A 90 -9.79 -14.36 1.21
N GLY A 91 -8.47 -14.45 0.98
CA GLY A 91 -7.65 -15.54 1.49
C GLY A 91 -7.43 -15.48 3.00
N ALA A 92 -6.42 -16.19 3.48
CA ALA A 92 -6.08 -16.31 4.91
C ALA A 92 -5.89 -14.95 5.60
N ALA A 93 -6.77 -14.63 6.58
CA ALA A 93 -6.76 -13.39 7.35
C ALA A 93 -5.46 -13.19 8.15
N GLU A 94 -4.73 -14.26 8.43
CA GLU A 94 -3.43 -14.23 9.10
C GLU A 94 -2.33 -13.59 8.24
N THR A 95 -2.52 -13.55 6.92
CA THR A 95 -1.49 -13.11 5.97
C THR A 95 -1.95 -11.98 5.06
N PHE A 96 -3.26 -11.70 5.02
CA PHE A 96 -3.90 -10.81 4.04
C PHE A 96 -3.56 -11.14 2.58
N PHE A 97 -3.15 -12.38 2.31
CA PHE A 97 -2.80 -12.79 0.96
C PHE A 97 -4.06 -12.94 0.12
N VAL A 98 -4.07 -12.25 -1.02
CA VAL A 98 -5.08 -12.42 -2.06
C VAL A 98 -4.35 -12.87 -3.32
N SER A 99 -4.82 -13.96 -3.93
CA SER A 99 -4.18 -14.54 -5.13
C SER A 99 -4.11 -13.49 -6.26
N PRO A 100 -3.01 -13.43 -7.03
CA PRO A 100 -2.93 -12.63 -8.24
C PRO A 100 -4.05 -12.90 -9.26
N ASP A 101 -4.61 -14.11 -9.26
CA ASP A 101 -5.72 -14.50 -10.17
C ASP A 101 -7.10 -14.01 -9.70
N HIS A 102 -7.17 -13.41 -8.51
CA HIS A 102 -8.43 -12.92 -7.95
C HIS A 102 -8.87 -11.61 -8.61
N ALA A 103 -10.15 -11.45 -8.91
CA ALA A 103 -10.68 -10.28 -9.61
C ALA A 103 -10.35 -8.95 -8.90
N VAL A 104 -10.47 -8.90 -7.57
CA VAL A 104 -10.09 -7.72 -6.75
C VAL A 104 -8.60 -7.40 -6.90
N PHE A 105 -7.72 -8.40 -7.03
CA PHE A 105 -6.29 -8.16 -7.22
C PHE A 105 -6.06 -7.37 -8.52
N HIS A 106 -6.64 -7.81 -9.64
CA HIS A 106 -6.52 -7.13 -10.93
C HIS A 106 -7.11 -5.72 -10.92
N ARG A 107 -8.27 -5.52 -10.28
CA ARG A 107 -8.90 -4.19 -10.15
C ARG A 107 -8.06 -3.23 -9.31
N VAL A 108 -7.50 -3.70 -8.19
CA VAL A 108 -6.60 -2.91 -7.35
C VAL A 108 -5.28 -2.60 -8.06
N ALA A 109 -4.70 -3.61 -8.72
CA ALA A 109 -3.45 -3.46 -9.49
C ALA A 109 -3.56 -2.41 -10.59
N SER A 110 -4.66 -2.41 -11.35
CA SER A 110 -4.96 -1.41 -12.37
C SER A 110 -5.38 -0.05 -11.80
N GLY A 111 -5.77 0.02 -10.53
CA GLY A 111 -6.28 1.24 -9.88
C GLY A 111 -7.73 1.55 -10.24
N GLY A 112 -8.47 0.57 -10.74
CA GLY A 112 -9.87 0.71 -11.19
C GLY A 112 -10.91 0.18 -10.20
N HIS A 113 -10.52 -0.18 -8.98
CA HIS A 113 -11.48 -0.66 -7.98
C HIS A 113 -12.34 0.50 -7.46
N ALA A 114 -13.68 0.40 -7.55
CA ALA A 114 -14.60 1.48 -7.21
C ALA A 114 -14.47 1.95 -5.75
N ASP A 115 -14.26 1.00 -4.82
CA ASP A 115 -14.14 1.27 -3.39
C ASP A 115 -12.70 1.49 -2.89
N LEU A 116 -11.72 1.66 -3.79
CA LEU A 116 -10.34 2.01 -3.44
C LEU A 116 -9.95 3.36 -4.02
N MET A 117 -9.42 4.26 -3.19
CA MET A 117 -8.82 5.50 -3.66
C MET A 117 -7.41 5.66 -3.13
N THR A 118 -6.48 5.98 -4.02
CA THR A 118 -5.11 6.36 -3.66
C THR A 118 -4.96 7.87 -3.78
N ILE A 119 -4.50 8.49 -2.70
CA ILE A 119 -4.08 9.89 -2.66
C ILE A 119 -2.56 9.89 -2.61
N GLU A 120 -1.96 10.56 -3.59
CA GLU A 120 -0.52 10.69 -3.76
C GLU A 120 -0.23 12.07 -4.37
N ARG A 121 1.05 12.42 -4.50
CA ARG A 121 1.43 13.67 -5.15
C ARG A 121 0.97 13.69 -6.60
N GLY A 122 -0.02 14.53 -6.89
CA GLY A 122 -0.49 14.72 -8.26
C GLY A 122 0.57 15.32 -9.19
N VAL A 123 0.29 15.28 -10.48
CA VAL A 123 1.19 15.80 -11.52
C VAL A 123 0.92 17.29 -11.75
N ASN A 124 1.98 18.06 -11.96
CA ASN A 124 1.88 19.45 -12.38
C ASN A 124 1.58 19.50 -13.88
N GLU A 125 0.40 20.00 -14.25
CA GLU A 125 -0.09 20.07 -15.63
C GLU A 125 0.83 20.85 -16.57
N LYS A 126 1.57 21.85 -16.06
CA LYS A 126 2.46 22.68 -16.88
C LYS A 126 3.78 22.00 -17.19
N THR A 127 4.29 21.18 -16.28
CA THR A 127 5.63 20.58 -16.39
C THR A 127 5.60 19.08 -16.64
N GLY A 128 4.43 18.44 -16.49
CA GLY A 128 4.27 16.98 -16.55
C GLY A 128 4.97 16.22 -15.43
N LYS A 129 5.54 16.91 -14.43
CA LYS A 129 6.29 16.29 -13.32
C LYS A 129 5.39 16.13 -12.10
N GLN A 130 5.65 15.10 -11.28
CA GLN A 130 5.02 15.01 -9.96
C GLN A 130 5.29 16.28 -9.15
N ARG A 131 4.26 16.78 -8.47
CA ARG A 131 4.40 17.87 -7.50
C ARG A 131 5.28 17.41 -6.34
N SER A 132 5.82 18.37 -5.59
CA SER A 132 6.57 18.11 -4.36
C SER A 132 5.67 17.73 -3.18
N GLU A 133 4.41 18.16 -3.22
CA GLU A 133 3.46 18.05 -2.10
C GLU A 133 2.10 17.54 -2.58
N ILE A 134 1.35 16.93 -1.65
CA ILE A 134 -0.07 16.62 -1.79
C ILE A 134 -0.85 17.87 -1.40
N ILE A 135 -1.72 18.34 -2.30
CA ILE A 135 -2.48 19.57 -2.08
C ILE A 135 -3.90 19.27 -1.62
N VAL A 136 -4.58 20.30 -1.09
CA VAL A 136 -5.95 20.19 -0.58
C VAL A 136 -6.93 19.60 -1.59
N ASP A 137 -6.76 19.89 -2.88
CA ASP A 137 -7.65 19.39 -3.92
C ASP A 137 -7.51 17.88 -4.15
N ASP A 138 -6.34 17.30 -3.88
CA ASP A 138 -6.16 15.85 -3.91
C ASP A 138 -7.00 15.19 -2.82
N VAL A 139 -6.91 15.71 -1.59
CA VAL A 139 -7.65 15.22 -0.42
C VAL A 139 -9.16 15.43 -0.56
N ARG A 140 -9.61 16.53 -1.18
CA ARG A 140 -11.04 16.80 -1.41
C ARG A 140 -11.71 15.77 -2.31
N ARG A 141 -10.95 14.97 -3.07
CA ARG A 141 -11.50 13.84 -3.85
C ARG A 141 -12.12 12.77 -2.96
N ILE A 142 -11.64 12.64 -1.72
CA ILE A 142 -12.19 11.72 -0.71
C ILE A 142 -13.68 11.98 -0.51
N GLY A 143 -14.09 13.25 -0.39
CA GLY A 143 -15.47 13.65 -0.15
C GLY A 143 -16.47 13.06 -1.15
N ARG A 144 -16.08 13.01 -2.44
CA ARG A 144 -16.92 12.39 -3.48
C ARG A 144 -17.04 10.88 -3.28
N LEU A 145 -15.93 10.20 -3.00
CA LEU A 145 -15.94 8.76 -2.81
C LEU A 145 -16.81 8.38 -1.60
N VAL A 146 -16.60 9.04 -0.46
CA VAL A 146 -17.34 8.73 0.78
C VAL A 146 -18.84 8.98 0.68
N SER A 147 -19.27 9.91 -0.19
CA SER A 147 -20.69 10.21 -0.40
C SER A 147 -21.44 9.16 -1.23
N LEU A 148 -20.73 8.25 -1.90
CA LEU A 148 -21.34 7.21 -2.74
C LEU A 148 -21.62 5.95 -1.91
N THR A 149 -22.65 5.19 -2.29
CA THR A 149 -22.85 3.84 -1.77
C THR A 149 -21.67 2.93 -2.16
N PRO A 150 -21.16 2.07 -1.27
CA PRO A 150 -20.14 1.08 -1.63
C PRO A 150 -20.59 0.25 -2.84
N GLY A 151 -19.68 0.07 -3.80
CA GLY A 151 -20.02 -0.52 -5.11
C GLY A 151 -20.05 -2.04 -5.11
N GLU A 152 -19.09 -2.66 -4.42
CA GLU A 152 -18.88 -4.11 -4.50
C GLU A 152 -18.76 -4.82 -3.14
N GLY A 153 -18.41 -4.09 -2.06
CA GLY A 153 -18.16 -4.70 -0.75
C GLY A 153 -18.54 -3.80 0.43
N GLU A 154 -18.32 -4.33 1.64
CA GLU A 154 -18.62 -3.62 2.89
C GLU A 154 -17.63 -2.49 3.18
N TRP A 155 -16.40 -2.62 2.68
CA TRP A 155 -15.31 -1.70 3.00
C TRP A 155 -14.99 -0.77 1.85
N ARG A 156 -14.75 0.48 2.22
CA ARG A 156 -14.12 1.49 1.37
C ARG A 156 -12.77 1.82 1.95
N VAL A 157 -11.74 1.77 1.11
CA VAL A 157 -10.36 1.97 1.54
C VAL A 157 -9.76 3.17 0.84
N ILE A 158 -9.18 4.06 1.64
CA ILE A 158 -8.44 5.23 1.15
C ILE A 158 -7.00 5.07 1.60
N ILE A 159 -6.06 5.06 0.66
CA ILE A 159 -4.63 5.00 0.94
C ILE A 159 -4.03 6.37 0.62
N VAL A 160 -3.46 7.01 1.62
CA VAL A 160 -2.63 8.22 1.44
C VAL A 160 -1.17 7.78 1.46
N ASP A 161 -0.53 7.72 0.28
CA ASP A 161 0.89 7.41 0.18
C ASP A 161 1.71 8.71 0.23
N GLY A 162 2.69 8.76 1.14
CA GLY A 162 3.43 9.99 1.45
C GLY A 162 2.61 11.00 2.25
N ALA A 163 1.92 10.56 3.31
CA ALA A 163 1.14 11.46 4.18
C ALA A 163 1.98 12.63 4.76
N GLU A 164 3.28 12.41 4.96
CA GLU A 164 4.26 13.43 5.36
C GLU A 164 4.48 14.53 4.31
N GLU A 165 4.08 14.28 3.06
CA GLU A 165 4.21 15.19 1.92
C GLU A 165 2.94 16.05 1.73
N MET A 166 1.95 15.94 2.63
CA MET A 166 0.78 16.81 2.64
C MET A 166 1.14 18.23 3.07
N ASN A 167 0.67 19.21 2.31
CA ASN A 167 0.72 20.59 2.78
C ASN A 167 -0.27 20.81 3.93
N ARG A 168 -0.12 21.93 4.64
CA ARG A 168 -0.96 22.25 5.81
C ARG A 168 -2.47 22.25 5.51
N ASN A 169 -2.86 22.70 4.31
CA ASN A 169 -4.26 22.75 3.91
C ASN A 169 -4.82 21.34 3.65
N ALA A 170 -4.04 20.45 3.04
CA ALA A 170 -4.37 19.04 2.82
C ALA A 170 -4.52 18.30 4.16
N ALA A 171 -3.56 18.48 5.08
CA ALA A 171 -3.61 17.89 6.42
C ALA A 171 -4.83 18.38 7.22
N ASN A 172 -5.17 19.66 7.18
CA ASN A 172 -6.39 20.14 7.85
C ASN A 172 -7.67 19.60 7.20
N ALA A 173 -7.67 19.42 5.87
CA ALA A 173 -8.83 18.90 5.16
C ALA A 173 -9.09 17.42 5.48
N ILE A 174 -8.04 16.61 5.70
CA ILE A 174 -8.22 15.18 6.01
C ILE A 174 -8.83 14.96 7.40
N LEU A 175 -8.57 15.88 8.36
CA LEU A 175 -9.12 15.79 9.73
C LEU A 175 -10.64 15.64 9.74
N LYS A 176 -11.34 16.29 8.82
CA LYS A 176 -12.80 16.19 8.69
C LYS A 176 -13.30 14.74 8.54
N TYR A 177 -12.56 13.92 7.80
CA TYR A 177 -12.90 12.51 7.58
C TYR A 177 -12.41 11.60 8.71
N LEU A 178 -11.45 12.07 9.51
CA LEU A 178 -10.92 11.34 10.66
C LEU A 178 -11.75 11.58 11.92
N GLU A 179 -12.36 12.75 12.07
CA GLU A 179 -13.20 13.10 13.22
C GLU A 179 -14.62 12.51 13.08
N GLU A 180 -15.17 12.53 11.87
CA GLU A 180 -16.51 12.01 11.55
C GLU A 180 -16.42 11.03 10.38
N PRO A 181 -16.02 9.75 10.62
CA PRO A 181 -15.95 8.78 9.55
C PRO A 181 -17.35 8.51 8.98
N PRO A 182 -17.50 8.42 7.65
CA PRO A 182 -18.75 8.02 7.01
C PRO A 182 -19.12 6.59 7.45
N ALA A 183 -20.41 6.37 7.73
CA ALA A 183 -20.95 5.06 8.09
C ALA A 183 -21.11 4.15 6.86
#